data_AF-A0A1I5FQS7-F1
#
_entry.id   AF-A0A1I5FQS7-F1
#
_cell.length_a   1.000
_cell.length_b   1.000
_cell.length_c   1.000
_cell.angle_alpha   90.00
_cell.angle_beta   90.00
_cell.angle_gamma   90.00
#
_symmetry.space_group_name_H-M   'P 1'
#
loop_
_entity.id
_entity.type
_entity.pdbx_description
1 polymer ?
#
loop_
_entity_poly.entity_id
_entity_poly.type
_entity_poly.pdbx_seq_one_letter_code
_entity_poly.pdbx_strand_id
1 'polypeptide(L)'
;MKALQCALEGRNGIMASIQRTGSKPYRVIYSSVPIEKVANHEKKVPKEMIHENGCDITDKMIEYLLPLIQGEVNIRYEKGIPKHVNIKS
;
A
#
# COMPACT_ATOMS: atom_id res chain seq x y z
N MET A 1 -11.80 -9.31 -1.30
CA MET A 1 -11.17 -8.97 0.00
C MET A 1 -10.33 -10.14 0.50
N LYS A 2 -8.99 -10.03 0.52
CA LYS A 2 -8.12 -11.15 0.90
C LYS A 2 -8.21 -11.50 2.38
N ALA A 3 -8.26 -10.49 3.27
CA ALA A 3 -8.39 -10.69 4.71
C ALA A 3 -9.68 -11.45 5.09
N LEU A 4 -10.82 -11.06 4.49
CA LEU A 4 -12.09 -11.75 4.73
C LEU A 4 -12.05 -13.22 4.26
N GLN A 5 -11.51 -13.48 3.07
CA GLN A 5 -11.34 -14.84 2.55
C GLN A 5 -10.52 -15.71 3.52
N CYS A 6 -9.39 -15.18 4.00
CA CYS A 6 -8.54 -15.84 4.98
C CYS A 6 -9.31 -16.19 6.27
N ALA A 7 -10.11 -15.26 6.79
CA ALA A 7 -10.91 -15.47 8.00
C ALA A 7 -11.99 -16.55 7.80
N LEU A 8 -12.68 -16.52 6.65
CA LEU A 8 -13.69 -17.54 6.30
C LEU A 8 -13.10 -18.95 6.15
N GLU A 9 -11.83 -19.04 5.71
CA GLU A 9 -11.08 -20.29 5.63
C GLU A 9 -10.49 -20.73 6.99
N GLY A 10 -10.81 -20.04 8.09
CA GLY A 10 -10.34 -20.37 9.44
C GLY A 10 -8.85 -20.06 9.69
N ARG A 11 -8.20 -19.31 8.79
CA ARG A 11 -6.77 -18.99 8.91
C ARG A 11 -6.57 -17.82 9.88
N ASN A 12 -5.76 -18.04 10.91
CA ASN A 12 -5.39 -17.03 11.91
C ASN A 12 -3.89 -16.67 11.81
N GLY A 13 -3.44 -15.67 12.58
CA GLY A 13 -2.02 -15.32 12.66
C GLY A 13 -1.41 -14.83 11.35
N ILE A 14 -2.22 -14.31 10.42
CA ILE A 14 -1.80 -13.89 9.07
C ILE A 14 -2.26 -12.47 8.76
N MET A 15 -1.47 -11.77 7.94
CA MET A 15 -1.75 -10.43 7.44
C MET A 15 -2.00 -10.48 5.93
N ALA A 16 -3.00 -9.75 5.44
CA ALA A 16 -3.17 -9.56 4.00
C ALA A 16 -2.02 -8.70 3.45
N SER A 17 -1.47 -9.06 2.30
CA SER A 17 -0.35 -8.35 1.70
C SER A 17 -0.59 -8.04 0.22
N ILE A 18 0.02 -6.95 -0.24
CA ILE A 18 0.01 -6.53 -1.65
C ILE A 18 1.39 -6.83 -2.21
N GLN A 19 1.47 -7.69 -3.23
CA GLN A 19 2.72 -8.05 -3.87
C GLN A 19 2.75 -7.48 -5.29
N ARG A 20 3.72 -6.61 -5.57
CA ARG A 20 3.98 -6.07 -6.91
C ARG A 20 4.54 -7.17 -7.80
N THR A 21 3.86 -7.48 -8.90
CA THR A 21 4.26 -8.50 -9.89
C THR A 21 4.71 -7.89 -11.22
N GLY A 22 4.54 -6.59 -11.41
CA GLY A 22 5.04 -5.86 -12.57
C GLY A 22 5.04 -4.35 -12.32
N SER A 23 5.99 -3.65 -12.95
CA SER A 23 6.10 -2.19 -12.87
C SER A 23 5.53 -1.48 -14.11
N LYS A 24 5.66 -2.10 -15.29
CA LYS A 24 5.22 -1.54 -16.59
C LYS A 24 4.61 -2.65 -17.46
N PRO A 25 3.29 -2.90 -17.41
CA PRO A 25 2.30 -2.20 -16.61
C PRO A 25 2.39 -2.53 -15.12
N TYR A 26 1.89 -1.62 -14.28
CA TYR A 26 1.82 -1.83 -12.84
C TYR A 26 0.81 -2.92 -12.50
N ARG A 27 1.27 -4.00 -11.87
CA ARG A 27 0.42 -5.14 -11.48
C ARG A 27 0.71 -5.58 -10.07
N VAL A 28 -0.36 -5.96 -9.37
CA VAL A 28 -0.28 -6.49 -8.01
C VAL A 28 -1.15 -7.73 -7.86
N ILE A 29 -0.76 -8.60 -6.93
CA ILE A 29 -1.59 -9.69 -6.42
C ILE A 29 -1.82 -9.49 -4.92
N TYR A 30 -3.02 -9.84 -4.46
CA TYR A 30 -3.36 -9.84 -3.04
C TYR A 30 -3.13 -11.23 -2.45
N SER A 31 -2.24 -11.32 -1.47
CA SER A 31 -1.87 -12.57 -0.83
C SER A 31 -1.95 -12.45 0.70
N SER A 32 -1.49 -13.46 1.43
CA SER A 32 -1.42 -13.46 2.88
C SER A 32 -0.05 -13.91 3.34
N VAL A 33 0.47 -13.29 4.40
CA VAL A 33 1.77 -13.63 5.00
C VAL A 33 1.59 -13.93 6.49
N PRO A 34 2.27 -14.93 7.07
CA PRO A 34 2.28 -15.16 8.51
C PRO A 34 2.84 -13.94 9.27
N ILE A 35 2.19 -13.57 10.37
CA ILE A 35 2.57 -12.40 11.19
C ILE A 35 3.99 -12.57 11.75
N GLU A 36 4.36 -13.78 12.16
CA GLU A 36 5.70 -14.12 12.65
C GLU A 36 6.83 -13.72 11.67
N LYS A 37 6.55 -13.65 10.37
CA LYS A 37 7.52 -13.28 9.33
C LYS A 37 7.63 -11.78 9.11
N VAL A 38 6.75 -10.96 9.72
CA VAL A 38 6.65 -9.53 9.42
C VAL A 38 6.60 -8.63 10.64
N ALA A 39 6.20 -9.13 11.82
CA ALA A 39 5.91 -8.30 13.00
C ALA A 39 7.06 -7.40 13.45
N ASN A 40 8.32 -7.80 13.18
CA ASN A 40 9.51 -7.05 13.55
C ASN A 40 10.38 -6.66 12.33
N HIS A 41 9.81 -6.68 11.12
CA HIS A 41 10.51 -6.31 9.90
C HIS A 41 9.98 -4.98 9.36
N GLU A 42 10.91 -4.11 8.95
CA GLU A 42 10.61 -2.85 8.30
C GLU A 42 11.12 -2.83 6.86
N LYS A 43 10.41 -2.13 5.98
CA LYS A 43 10.87 -1.87 4.61
C LYS A 43 11.62 -0.54 4.58
N LYS A 44 12.95 -0.58 4.66
CA LYS A 44 13.80 0.60 4.50
C LYS A 44 13.80 1.11 3.06
N VAL A 45 14.00 2.41 2.90
CA VAL A 45 14.29 3.02 1.60
C VAL A 45 15.72 2.64 1.21
N PRO A 46 15.93 1.96 0.07
CA PRO A 46 17.27 1.65 -0.42
C PRO A 46 18.10 2.90 -0.67
N LYS A 47 19.42 2.86 -0.44
CA LYS A 47 20.29 4.02 -0.64
C LYS A 47 20.29 4.51 -2.08
N GLU A 48 20.16 3.61 -3.06
CA GLU A 48 20.08 3.98 -4.48
C GLU A 48 18.79 4.75 -4.86
N MET A 49 17.82 4.84 -3.95
CA MET A 49 16.60 5.65 -4.11
C MET A 49 16.74 7.07 -3.54
N ILE A 50 17.85 7.36 -2.86
CA ILE A 50 18.15 8.66 -2.24
C ILE A 50 19.26 9.30 -3.05
N HIS A 51 19.09 10.56 -3.43
CA HIS A 51 20.09 11.32 -4.18
C HIS A 51 21.37 11.51 -3.33
N GLU A 52 22.52 11.69 -3.98
CA GLU A 52 23.84 11.74 -3.31
C GLU A 52 23.95 12.86 -2.26
N ASN A 53 23.26 13.98 -2.48
CA ASN A 53 23.19 15.09 -1.52
C ASN A 53 22.30 14.80 -0.29
N GLY A 54 21.60 13.67 -0.25
CA GLY A 54 20.73 13.25 0.84
C GLY A 54 19.42 14.02 0.99
N CYS A 55 19.14 14.99 0.11
CA CYS A 55 17.99 15.89 0.22
C CYS A 55 16.94 15.68 -0.89
N ASP A 56 17.17 14.74 -1.80
CA ASP A 56 16.25 14.46 -2.91
C ASP A 56 16.15 12.95 -3.18
N ILE A 57 15.23 12.57 -4.05
CA ILE A 57 15.01 11.20 -4.52
C ILE A 57 15.62 10.97 -5.90
N THR A 58 15.93 9.72 -6.23
CA THR A 58 16.41 9.36 -7.58
C THR A 58 15.26 8.96 -8.50
N ASP A 59 15.53 8.87 -9.81
CA ASP A 59 14.57 8.37 -10.80
C ASP A 59 14.04 6.96 -10.45
N LYS A 60 14.83 6.13 -9.76
CA LYS A 60 14.40 4.82 -9.27
C LYS A 60 13.27 4.92 -8.26
N MET A 61 13.33 5.92 -7.38
CA MET A 61 12.27 6.19 -6.41
C MET A 61 11.02 6.73 -7.11
N ILE A 62 11.19 7.60 -8.12
CA ILE A 62 10.09 8.10 -8.96
C ILE A 62 9.38 6.93 -9.65
N GLU A 63 10.12 6.03 -10.31
CA GLU A 63 9.55 4.83 -10.95
C GLU A 63 8.83 3.93 -9.94
N TYR A 64 9.35 3.83 -8.71
CA TYR A 64 8.72 3.04 -7.66
C TYR A 64 7.40 3.66 -7.17
N LEU A 65 7.37 4.98 -6.95
CA LEU A 65 6.25 5.70 -6.32
C LEU A 65 5.15 6.08 -7.31
N LEU A 66 5.47 6.48 -8.54
CA LEU A 66 4.50 7.00 -9.49
C LEU A 66 3.27 6.10 -9.66
N PRO A 67 3.39 4.76 -9.83
CA PRO A 67 2.25 3.87 -9.96
C PRO A 67 1.35 3.79 -8.70
N LEU A 68 1.90 4.11 -7.52
CA LEU A 68 1.18 4.00 -6.24
C LEU A 68 0.19 5.14 -6.01
N ILE A 69 0.41 6.27 -6.68
CA ILE A 69 -0.43 7.47 -6.56
C ILE A 69 -1.34 7.68 -7.78
N GLN A 70 -1.34 6.75 -8.73
CA GLN A 70 -2.18 6.87 -9.93
C GLN A 70 -3.67 6.70 -9.59
N GLY A 71 -4.49 7.51 -10.24
CA GLY A 71 -5.94 7.52 -10.10
C GLY A 71 -6.45 8.67 -9.24
N GLU A 72 -7.72 9.01 -9.43
CA GLU A 72 -8.41 10.05 -8.66
C GLU A 72 -9.57 9.43 -7.89
N VAL A 73 -9.74 9.87 -6.64
CA VAL A 73 -10.89 9.46 -5.83
C VAL A 73 -11.97 10.53 -5.94
N ASN A 74 -13.15 10.13 -6.39
CA ASN A 74 -14.30 11.03 -6.40
C ASN A 74 -14.84 11.21 -4.97
N ILE A 75 -14.62 12.39 -4.40
CA ILE A 75 -15.07 12.75 -3.06
C ILE A 75 -16.41 13.47 -3.17
N ARG A 76 -17.40 13.06 -2.36
CA ARG A 76 -18.67 13.78 -2.25
C ARG A 76 -18.50 15.00 -1.36
N TYR A 77 -18.99 16.15 -1.81
CA TYR A 77 -18.98 17.40 -1.05
C TYR A 77 -20.41 17.83 -0.71
N GLU A 78 -20.61 18.42 0.47
CA GLU A 78 -21.85 19.07 0.89
C GLU A 78 -21.53 20.46 1.43
N LYS A 79 -22.18 21.49 0.89
CA LYS A 79 -21.98 22.91 1.29
C LYS A 79 -20.49 23.34 1.27
N GLY A 80 -19.72 22.85 0.31
CA GLY A 80 -18.30 23.17 0.15
C GLY A 80 -17.33 22.37 1.04
N ILE A 81 -17.82 21.38 1.80
CA ILE A 81 -17.01 20.59 2.73
C ILE A 81 -17.06 19.10 2.31
N PRO A 82 -15.92 18.35 2.34
CA PRO A 82 -15.92 16.90 2.13
C PRO A 82 -16.89 16.19 3.07
N LYS A 83 -17.80 15.38 2.53
CA LYS A 83 -18.75 14.61 3.33
C LYS A 83 -18.06 13.36 3.89
N HIS A 84 -17.77 13.37 5.18
CA HIS A 84 -17.27 12.20 5.92
C HIS A 84 -18.41 11.32 6.45
N VAL A 85 -18.14 10.03 6.61
CA VAL A 85 -19.08 9.08 7.23
C VAL A 85 -19.00 9.23 8.75
N ASN A 86 -20.14 9.42 9.41
CA ASN A 86 -20.23 9.34 10.86
C ASN A 86 -20.62 7.91 11.24
N ILE A 87 -19.75 7.21 11.96
CA ILE A 87 -20.04 5.89 12.48
C ILE A 87 -20.50 6.08 13.92
N LYS A 88 -21.72 5.64 14.23
CA LYS A 88 -22.20 5.57 15.60
C LYS A 88 -21.58 4.34 16.26
N SER A 89 -21.00 4.56 17.44
CA SER A 89 -20.58 3.47 18.33
C SER A 89 -21.78 2.82 19.01
#